data_AF-A0A916G239-F1
#
_entry.id   AF-A0A916G239-F1
#
_cell.length_a   1.000
_cell.length_b   1.000
_cell.length_c   1.000
_cell.angle_alpha   90.00
_cell.angle_beta   90.00
_cell.angle_gamma   90.00
#
_symmetry.space_group_name_H-M   'P 1'
#
loop_
_entity.id
_entity.type
_entity.pdbx_description
1 polymer ?
#
loop_
_entity_poly.entity_id
_entity_poly.type
_entity_poly.pdbx_seq_one_letter_code
_entity_poly.pdbx_strand_id
1 'polypeptide(L)'
;AAFVNRGRHDAASVSGRLIYPVAVFTGAATTLFFYANAKLHTLYGIFVNGFVINLIVTPGGLASLGGSDATNLGFALIAAGFLLAHGALLALIWKVIHRRALSAWRPTGLFKAVVVALLLSLVADRGIYAYSDAFGRTDMLALSEDVPFYTGLTARKLFRKMGFKVDRERKLAGVKAGGHLNYPAHPLQTRHTDKPYNIVWLVAESWRADTLTQDIMPATKRFAEQAQHFTNHYSGGNGTRIGVFTMFTGIPGTYWDAFLKEHRGAAIIDILKDHQYQMSFYTSAAFTYPEFDKTIFSQVPKEQLHQIDAPMEGWQKDRLNVQHMLEFIDSRDA
;
A
#
# COMPACT_ATOMS: atom_id res chain seq x y z
N ALA A 1 -13.44 -38.76 55.76
CA ALA A 1 -12.96 -39.20 54.43
C ALA A 1 -13.53 -38.24 53.39
N ALA A 2 -12.82 -37.17 53.04
CA ALA A 2 -11.72 -37.17 52.08
C ALA A 2 -12.15 -37.32 50.61
N PHE A 3 -13.26 -36.72 50.13
CA PHE A 3 -13.58 -36.74 48.69
C PHE A 3 -14.52 -35.60 48.24
N VAL A 4 -14.31 -34.32 48.61
CA VAL A 4 -15.11 -33.22 48.01
C VAL A 4 -14.28 -31.97 47.61
N ASN A 5 -13.01 -31.85 48.01
CA ASN A 5 -12.27 -30.59 47.84
C ASN A 5 -11.04 -30.67 46.90
N ARG A 6 -11.08 -31.49 45.85
CA ARG A 6 -10.03 -31.54 44.81
C ARG A 6 -10.43 -30.95 43.44
N GLY A 7 -11.71 -30.71 43.17
CA GLY A 7 -12.17 -30.27 41.84
C GLY A 7 -12.06 -28.77 41.53
N ARG A 8 -11.80 -27.91 42.52
CA ARG A 8 -11.79 -26.44 42.34
C ARG A 8 -10.42 -25.81 42.10
N HIS A 9 -9.33 -26.55 42.32
CA HIS A 9 -7.97 -26.04 42.09
C HIS A 9 -7.44 -26.32 40.68
N ASP A 10 -7.97 -27.32 39.97
CA ASP A 10 -7.43 -27.71 38.66
C ASP A 10 -7.96 -26.83 37.51
N ALA A 11 -9.23 -26.41 37.54
CA ALA A 11 -9.80 -25.52 36.50
C ALA A 11 -9.21 -24.10 36.51
N ALA A 12 -8.78 -23.60 37.68
CA ALA A 12 -8.10 -22.30 37.81
C ALA A 12 -6.62 -22.35 37.38
N SER A 13 -6.00 -23.54 37.41
CA SER A 13 -4.59 -23.72 37.01
C SER A 13 -4.39 -23.73 35.50
N VAL A 14 -5.38 -24.21 34.74
CA VAL A 14 -5.32 -24.28 33.27
C VAL A 14 -5.51 -22.90 32.64
N SER A 15 -6.40 -22.06 33.19
CA SER A 15 -6.57 -20.68 32.70
C SER A 15 -5.36 -19.80 33.02
N GLY A 16 -4.73 -19.98 34.19
CA GLY A 16 -3.52 -19.25 34.59
C GLY A 16 -2.30 -19.53 33.70
N ARG A 17 -2.18 -20.74 33.15
CA ARG A 17 -1.06 -21.13 32.28
C ARG A 17 -1.15 -20.53 30.87
N LEU A 18 -2.34 -20.23 30.37
CA LEU A 18 -2.55 -19.62 29.06
C LEU A 18 -2.40 -18.09 29.07
N ILE A 19 -2.56 -17.45 30.23
CA ILE A 19 -2.45 -15.98 30.34
C ILE A 19 -1.05 -15.48 29.94
N TYR A 20 0.01 -16.17 30.35
CA TYR A 20 1.38 -15.73 30.09
C TYR A 20 1.79 -15.84 28.62
N PRO A 21 1.59 -16.98 27.92
CA PRO A 21 1.81 -17.07 26.48
C PRO A 21 0.96 -16.07 25.68
N VAL A 22 -0.31 -15.90 26.06
CA VAL A 22 -1.21 -14.93 25.40
C VAL A 22 -0.67 -13.51 25.58
N ALA A 23 -0.28 -13.12 26.78
CA ALA A 23 0.26 -11.79 27.05
C ALA A 23 1.55 -11.50 26.24
N VAL A 24 2.46 -12.48 26.16
CA VAL A 24 3.69 -12.38 25.36
C VAL A 24 3.33 -12.24 23.88
N PHE A 25 2.44 -13.09 23.37
CA PHE A 25 2.04 -13.06 21.97
C PHE A 25 1.34 -11.74 21.61
N THR A 26 0.34 -11.31 22.39
CA THR A 26 -0.39 -10.07 22.10
C THR A 26 0.50 -8.84 22.21
N GLY A 27 1.43 -8.80 23.18
CA GLY A 27 2.38 -7.69 23.33
C GLY A 27 3.36 -7.63 22.15
N ALA A 28 3.93 -8.78 21.77
CA ALA A 28 4.83 -8.89 20.64
C ALA A 28 4.11 -8.54 19.33
N ALA A 29 2.90 -9.05 19.10
CA ALA A 29 2.09 -8.75 17.93
C ALA A 29 1.74 -7.25 17.84
N THR A 30 1.38 -6.62 18.96
CA THR A 30 1.10 -5.18 19.01
C THR A 30 2.35 -4.36 18.66
N THR A 31 3.49 -4.72 19.24
CA THR A 31 4.76 -4.03 18.99
C THR A 31 5.21 -4.21 17.54
N LEU A 32 5.09 -5.44 17.00
CA LEU A 32 5.37 -5.75 15.61
C LEU A 32 4.46 -4.94 14.67
N PHE A 33 3.17 -4.82 14.99
CA PHE A 33 2.22 -4.04 14.21
C PHE A 33 2.59 -2.55 14.18
N PHE A 34 2.95 -1.94 15.31
CA PHE A 34 3.39 -0.54 15.33
C PHE A 34 4.74 -0.34 14.65
N TYR A 35 5.67 -1.29 14.79
CA TYR A 35 6.93 -1.27 14.05
C TYR A 35 6.69 -1.31 12.54
N ALA A 36 5.83 -2.22 12.08
CA ALA A 36 5.46 -2.32 10.66
C ALA A 36 4.79 -1.03 10.16
N ASN A 37 3.87 -0.45 10.93
CA ASN A 37 3.25 0.85 10.60
C ASN A 37 4.28 1.98 10.49
N ALA A 38 5.20 2.09 11.45
CA ALA A 38 6.25 3.12 11.41
C ALA A 38 7.17 2.94 10.19
N LYS A 39 7.52 1.70 9.85
CA LYS A 39 8.32 1.39 8.66
C LYS A 39 7.57 1.70 7.37
N LEU A 40 6.29 1.36 7.27
CA LEU A 40 5.45 1.73 6.13
C LEU A 40 5.38 3.25 5.97
N HIS A 41 5.20 3.99 7.06
CA HIS A 41 5.16 5.45 7.03
C HIS A 41 6.51 6.04 6.57
N THR A 42 7.62 5.50 7.06
CA THR A 42 8.96 5.96 6.67
C THR A 42 9.25 5.71 5.19
N LEU A 43 8.80 4.57 4.65
CA LEU A 43 9.08 4.17 3.26
C LEU A 43 8.11 4.81 2.26
N TYR A 44 6.84 4.93 2.63
CA TYR A 44 5.74 5.24 1.70
C TYR A 44 4.86 6.41 2.14
N GLY A 45 5.11 7.03 3.30
CA GLY A 45 4.28 8.11 3.84
C GLY A 45 2.86 7.69 4.23
N ILE A 46 2.62 6.38 4.40
CA ILE A 46 1.29 5.82 4.71
C ILE A 46 1.36 4.82 5.86
N PHE A 47 0.28 4.74 6.62
CA PHE A 47 0.04 3.68 7.59
C PHE A 47 -0.73 2.51 6.98
N VAL A 48 -0.85 1.42 7.75
CA VAL A 48 -1.70 0.29 7.36
C VAL A 48 -3.13 0.79 7.18
N ASN A 49 -3.63 0.68 5.95
CA ASN A 49 -4.98 1.08 5.55
C ASN A 49 -5.52 0.07 4.52
N GLY A 50 -6.69 0.35 3.92
CA GLY A 50 -7.30 -0.54 2.93
C GLY A 50 -6.41 -0.82 1.71
N PHE A 51 -5.55 0.12 1.31
CA PHE A 51 -4.59 -0.09 0.23
C PHE A 51 -3.51 -1.12 0.61
N VAL A 52 -2.92 -1.00 1.81
CA VAL A 52 -1.92 -1.96 2.29
C VAL A 52 -2.54 -3.36 2.46
N ILE A 53 -3.78 -3.44 2.94
CA ILE A 53 -4.48 -4.73 3.04
C ILE A 53 -4.75 -5.34 1.66
N ASN A 54 -5.20 -4.53 0.69
CA ASN A 54 -5.38 -5.00 -0.69
C ASN A 54 -4.05 -5.53 -1.26
N LEU A 55 -2.94 -4.81 -1.08
CA LEU A 55 -1.61 -5.24 -1.51
C LEU A 55 -1.18 -6.60 -0.93
N ILE A 56 -1.53 -6.89 0.32
CA ILE A 56 -1.24 -8.18 0.98
C ILE A 56 -2.15 -9.30 0.47
N VAL A 57 -3.44 -9.00 0.26
CA VAL A 57 -4.45 -10.00 -0.11
C VAL A 57 -4.40 -10.33 -1.60
N THR A 58 -4.02 -9.38 -2.45
CA THR A 58 -4.00 -9.56 -3.90
C THR A 58 -2.80 -10.41 -4.33
N PRO A 59 -3.04 -11.54 -5.03
CA PRO A 59 -1.96 -12.37 -5.55
C PRO A 59 -0.97 -11.56 -6.40
N GLY A 60 0.31 -11.67 -6.07
CA GLY A 60 1.38 -10.90 -6.72
C GLY A 60 1.66 -9.51 -6.13
N GLY A 61 0.82 -8.98 -5.23
CA GLY A 61 1.01 -7.64 -4.66
C GLY A 61 2.25 -7.50 -3.78
N LEU A 62 2.50 -8.42 -2.85
CA LEU A 62 3.76 -8.40 -2.08
C LEU A 62 4.99 -8.68 -2.96
N ALA A 63 4.84 -9.54 -3.97
CA ALA A 63 5.92 -9.86 -4.89
C ALA A 63 6.29 -8.67 -5.78
N SER A 64 5.32 -7.83 -6.17
CA SER A 64 5.56 -6.63 -6.96
C SER A 64 6.34 -5.55 -6.19
N LEU A 65 6.43 -5.64 -4.86
CA LEU A 65 7.31 -4.76 -4.07
C LEU A 65 8.80 -5.14 -4.17
N GLY A 66 9.14 -6.22 -4.87
CA GLY A 66 10.53 -6.69 -5.03
C GLY A 66 11.09 -7.36 -3.77
N GLY A 67 10.23 -7.91 -2.90
CA GLY A 67 10.67 -8.65 -1.71
C GLY A 67 11.39 -9.95 -2.08
N SER A 68 12.66 -10.08 -1.68
CA SER A 68 13.44 -11.32 -1.82
C SER A 68 13.23 -12.28 -0.64
N ASP A 69 13.65 -13.54 -0.78
CA ASP A 69 13.64 -14.51 0.34
C ASP A 69 14.44 -14.02 1.55
N ALA A 70 15.51 -13.26 1.33
CA ALA A 70 16.27 -12.61 2.39
C ALA A 70 15.42 -11.57 3.15
N THR A 71 14.53 -10.88 2.45
CA THR A 71 13.58 -9.93 3.04
C THR A 71 12.56 -10.65 3.92
N ASN A 72 12.02 -11.78 3.43
CA ASN A 72 11.09 -12.62 4.20
C ASN A 72 11.75 -13.18 5.47
N LEU A 73 13.00 -13.65 5.37
CA LEU A 73 13.77 -14.10 6.52
C LEU A 73 14.01 -12.96 7.52
N GLY A 74 14.34 -11.76 7.05
CA GLY A 74 14.48 -10.57 7.87
C GLY A 74 13.22 -10.26 8.68
N PHE A 75 12.04 -10.29 8.04
CA PHE A 75 10.77 -10.10 8.73
C PHE A 75 10.49 -11.18 9.78
N ALA A 76 10.79 -12.45 9.46
CA ALA A 76 10.63 -13.55 10.41
C ALA A 76 11.54 -13.39 11.64
N LEU A 77 12.80 -12.97 11.44
CA LEU A 77 13.75 -12.71 12.52
C LEU A 77 13.31 -11.54 13.41
N ILE A 78 12.77 -10.46 12.83
CA ILE A 78 12.22 -9.33 13.59
C ILE A 78 11.03 -9.78 14.45
N ALA A 79 10.10 -10.56 13.88
CA ALA A 79 8.96 -11.10 14.61
C ALA A 79 9.41 -12.02 15.77
N ALA A 80 10.37 -12.91 15.52
CA ALA A 80 10.96 -13.76 16.55
C ALA A 80 11.67 -12.94 17.64
N GLY A 81 12.39 -11.89 17.25
CA GLY A 81 13.04 -10.96 18.17
C GLY A 81 12.06 -10.28 19.13
N PHE A 82 10.91 -9.80 18.63
CA PHE A 82 9.87 -9.21 19.49
C PHE A 82 9.22 -10.23 20.43
N LEU A 83 9.00 -11.47 19.98
CA LEU A 83 8.49 -12.55 20.84
C LEU A 83 9.48 -12.87 21.97
N LEU A 84 10.77 -13.00 21.65
CA LEU A 84 11.82 -13.24 22.64
C LEU A 84 11.95 -12.06 23.62
N ALA A 85 11.89 -10.82 23.13
CA ALA A 85 11.95 -9.63 23.98
C ALA A 85 10.78 -9.57 24.97
N HIS A 86 9.55 -9.87 24.53
CA HIS A 86 8.39 -9.93 25.41
C HIS A 86 8.46 -11.09 26.41
N GLY A 87 8.97 -12.25 25.98
CA GLY A 87 9.24 -13.37 26.88
C GLY A 87 10.27 -13.04 27.96
N ALA A 88 11.36 -12.38 27.58
CA ALA A 88 12.40 -11.90 28.50
C ALA A 88 11.86 -10.83 29.46
N LEU A 89 11.05 -9.90 28.95
CA LEU A 89 10.38 -8.89 29.78
C LEU A 89 9.45 -9.54 30.81
N LEU A 90 8.65 -10.52 30.39
CA LEU A 90 7.78 -11.25 31.31
C LEU A 90 8.60 -12.02 32.36
N ALA A 91 9.67 -12.70 31.96
CA ALA A 91 10.56 -13.42 32.86
C ALA A 91 11.23 -12.47 33.88
N LEU A 92 11.63 -11.27 33.43
CA LEU A 92 12.19 -10.23 34.29
C LEU A 92 11.16 -9.71 35.29
N ILE A 93 9.94 -9.39 34.85
CA ILE A 93 8.83 -8.96 35.71
C ILE A 93 8.54 -10.03 36.77
N TRP A 94 8.42 -11.30 36.33
CA TRP A 94 8.17 -12.42 37.22
C TRP A 94 9.29 -12.57 38.27
N LYS A 95 10.56 -12.54 37.84
CA LYS A 95 11.73 -12.61 38.73
C LYS A 95 11.76 -11.46 39.74
N VAL A 96 11.42 -10.24 39.34
CA VAL A 96 11.42 -9.06 40.24
C VAL A 96 10.29 -9.13 41.26
N ILE A 97 9.07 -9.46 40.84
CA ILE A 97 7.90 -9.58 41.72
C ILE A 97 8.12 -10.68 42.76
N HIS A 98 8.65 -11.85 42.35
CA HIS A 98 8.87 -12.99 43.25
C HIS A 98 10.06 -12.76 44.20
N ARG A 99 11.14 -12.08 43.76
CA ARG A 99 12.31 -11.81 44.61
C ARG A 99 12.12 -10.69 45.62
N ARG A 100 11.27 -9.69 45.34
CA ARG A 100 11.09 -8.53 46.22
C ARG A 100 9.86 -8.61 47.14
N ALA A 101 9.15 -9.73 47.19
CA ALA A 101 7.89 -9.87 47.94
C ALA A 101 6.93 -8.68 47.73
N LEU A 102 6.93 -8.10 46.51
CA LEU A 102 6.16 -6.90 46.16
C LEU A 102 4.65 -7.15 46.11
N SER A 103 4.20 -8.34 46.50
CA SER A 103 2.80 -8.76 46.60
C SER A 103 1.94 -7.80 47.44
N ALA A 104 2.53 -7.08 48.40
CA ALA A 104 1.83 -6.12 49.25
C ALA A 104 1.97 -4.64 48.82
N TRP A 105 2.83 -4.31 47.86
CA TRP A 105 3.09 -2.91 47.49
C TRP A 105 2.09 -2.44 46.42
N ARG A 106 1.03 -1.78 46.86
CA ARG A 106 0.04 -1.11 45.99
C ARG A 106 0.25 0.40 46.06
N PRO A 107 1.09 1.02 45.22
CA PRO A 107 1.24 2.47 45.18
C PRO A 107 0.00 3.11 44.54
N THR A 108 -1.12 3.07 45.26
CA THR A 108 -2.43 3.54 44.79
C THR A 108 -2.42 5.05 44.50
N GLY A 109 -1.63 5.84 45.23
CA GLY A 109 -1.46 7.27 44.99
C GLY A 109 -0.75 7.58 43.66
N LEU A 110 0.40 6.96 43.42
CA LEU A 110 1.17 7.15 42.17
C LEU A 110 0.39 6.63 40.96
N PHE A 111 -0.23 5.46 41.06
CA PHE A 111 -1.05 4.91 39.98
C PHE A 111 -2.21 5.86 39.63
N LYS A 112 -2.93 6.37 40.64
CA LYS A 112 -3.98 7.37 40.43
C LYS A 112 -3.44 8.64 39.77
N ALA A 113 -2.29 9.15 40.23
CA ALA A 113 -1.67 10.35 39.64
C ALA A 113 -1.31 10.14 38.17
N VAL A 114 -0.73 8.99 37.81
CA VAL A 114 -0.40 8.63 36.43
C VAL A 114 -1.67 8.53 35.57
N VAL A 115 -2.71 7.86 36.07
CA VAL A 115 -3.99 7.75 35.34
C VAL A 115 -4.62 9.13 35.12
N VAL A 116 -4.64 10.00 36.14
CA VAL A 116 -5.16 11.36 36.02
C VAL A 116 -4.33 12.17 35.00
N ALA A 117 -3.01 12.08 35.05
CA ALA A 117 -2.14 12.77 34.09
C ALA A 117 -2.39 12.32 32.65
N LEU A 118 -2.58 11.01 32.41
CA LEU A 118 -2.91 10.47 31.10
C LEU A 118 -4.30 10.89 30.60
N LEU A 119 -5.28 11.01 31.49
CA LEU A 119 -6.61 11.50 31.11
C LEU A 119 -6.57 12.99 30.76
N LEU A 120 -5.85 13.80 31.55
CA LEU A 120 -5.67 15.23 31.27
C LEU A 120 -4.92 15.46 29.96
N SER A 121 -3.88 14.66 29.66
CA SER A 121 -3.16 14.77 28.39
C SER A 121 -4.03 14.40 27.19
N LEU A 122 -4.89 13.37 27.32
CA LEU A 122 -5.83 13.00 26.27
C LEU A 122 -6.83 14.13 25.98
N VAL A 123 -7.40 14.75 27.03
CA VAL A 123 -8.33 15.86 26.87
C VAL A 123 -7.63 17.08 26.26
N ALA A 124 -6.41 17.37 26.69
CA ALA A 124 -5.60 18.46 26.13
C ALA A 124 -5.30 18.24 24.64
N ASP A 125 -4.85 17.04 24.24
CA ASP A 125 -4.62 16.65 22.85
C ASP A 125 -5.86 16.92 21.98
N ARG A 126 -7.04 16.41 22.40
CA ARG A 126 -8.28 16.61 21.64
C ARG A 126 -8.72 18.08 21.58
N GLY A 127 -8.52 18.83 22.66
CA GLY A 127 -8.81 20.26 22.70
C GLY A 127 -7.92 21.06 21.76
N ILE A 128 -6.61 20.77 21.77
CA ILE A 128 -5.62 21.42 20.90
C ILE A 128 -5.91 21.10 19.44
N TYR A 129 -6.25 19.86 19.11
CA TYR A 129 -6.64 19.49 17.74
C TYR A 129 -7.90 20.24 17.30
N ALA A 130 -8.96 20.24 18.11
CA ALA A 130 -10.22 20.90 17.78
C ALA A 130 -10.06 22.40 17.57
N TYR A 131 -9.21 23.04 18.37
CA TYR A 131 -8.81 24.44 18.22
C TYR A 131 -8.01 24.64 16.91
N SER A 132 -6.99 23.82 16.68
CA SER A 132 -6.11 23.94 15.50
C SER A 132 -6.87 23.76 14.19
N ASP A 133 -7.80 22.81 14.15
CA ASP A 133 -8.74 22.62 13.05
C ASP A 133 -9.61 23.88 12.86
N ALA A 134 -10.28 24.36 13.91
CA ALA A 134 -11.22 25.47 13.80
C ALA A 134 -10.59 26.80 13.34
N PHE A 135 -9.33 27.06 13.72
CA PHE A 135 -8.62 28.31 13.43
C PHE A 135 -7.47 28.15 12.41
N GLY A 136 -7.46 27.06 11.64
CA GLY A 136 -6.57 26.91 10.49
C GLY A 136 -5.07 26.80 10.82
N ARG A 137 -4.71 26.24 11.98
CA ARG A 137 -3.30 26.04 12.40
C ARG A 137 -2.73 24.77 11.78
N THR A 138 -2.31 24.87 10.52
CA THR A 138 -1.78 23.75 9.72
C THR A 138 -0.56 23.07 10.34
N ASP A 139 0.32 23.82 11.00
CA ASP A 139 1.56 23.27 11.58
C ASP A 139 1.27 22.25 12.69
N MET A 140 0.21 22.46 13.46
CA MET A 140 -0.22 21.55 14.52
C MET A 140 -0.99 20.34 13.97
N LEU A 141 -1.71 20.53 12.85
CA LEU A 141 -2.41 19.44 12.17
C LEU A 141 -1.43 18.51 11.46
N ALA A 142 -0.34 19.04 10.90
CA ALA A 142 0.71 18.25 10.27
C ALA A 142 1.35 17.25 11.24
N LEU A 143 1.60 17.64 12.50
CA LEU A 143 2.13 16.72 13.54
C LEU A 143 1.22 15.53 13.82
N SER A 144 -0.08 15.65 13.55
CA SER A 144 -1.03 14.54 13.73
C SER A 144 -0.95 13.51 12.61
N GLU A 145 -0.44 13.89 11.44
CA GLU A 145 -0.28 13.00 10.29
C GLU A 145 0.84 11.98 10.50
N ASP A 146 1.78 12.24 11.41
CA ASP A 146 2.86 11.31 11.78
C ASP A 146 2.43 10.25 12.82
N VAL A 147 1.21 10.33 13.35
CA VAL A 147 0.72 9.41 14.38
C VAL A 147 -0.22 8.37 13.77
N PRO A 148 0.09 7.06 13.86
CA PRO A 148 -0.74 6.01 13.27
C PRO A 148 -2.14 6.01 13.89
N PHE A 149 -3.16 5.99 13.04
CA PHE A 149 -4.59 5.98 13.43
C PHE A 149 -5.02 7.16 14.31
N TYR A 150 -4.33 8.31 14.21
CA TYR A 150 -4.77 9.51 14.89
C TYR A 150 -6.17 9.94 14.42
N THR A 151 -7.09 10.10 15.36
CA THR A 151 -8.45 10.54 15.09
C THR A 151 -8.66 11.93 15.67
N GLY A 152 -8.69 12.92 14.78
CA GLY A 152 -8.94 14.31 15.14
C GLY A 152 -10.35 14.55 15.66
N LEU A 153 -10.48 15.32 16.74
CA LEU A 153 -11.77 15.82 17.21
C LEU A 153 -12.04 17.19 16.59
N THR A 154 -13.08 17.33 15.77
CA THR A 154 -13.46 18.63 15.19
C THR A 154 -14.63 19.25 15.95
N ALA A 155 -14.49 20.52 16.37
CA ALA A 155 -15.52 21.23 17.17
C ALA A 155 -15.96 22.56 16.54
N ARG A 156 -15.79 22.72 15.22
CA ARG A 156 -16.10 23.96 14.47
C ARG A 156 -17.52 24.53 14.73
N LYS A 157 -18.53 23.67 14.84
CA LYS A 157 -19.92 24.09 15.14
C LYS A 157 -20.04 24.69 16.54
N LEU A 158 -19.34 24.14 17.53
CA LEU A 158 -19.31 24.63 18.89
C LEU A 158 -18.60 25.99 18.96
N PHE A 159 -17.42 26.11 18.33
CA PHE A 159 -16.70 27.38 18.23
C PHE A 159 -17.53 28.47 17.55
N ARG A 160 -18.26 28.14 16.48
CA ARG A 160 -19.18 29.08 15.84
C ARG A 160 -20.33 29.51 16.75
N LYS A 161 -20.93 28.57 17.50
CA LYS A 161 -21.98 28.88 18.49
C LYS A 161 -21.48 29.77 19.63
N MET A 162 -20.20 29.66 19.99
CA MET A 162 -19.55 30.51 20.99
C MET A 162 -19.09 31.87 20.42
N GLY A 163 -19.38 32.18 19.15
CA GLY A 163 -19.08 33.48 18.53
C GLY A 163 -17.71 33.57 17.85
N PHE A 164 -16.94 32.49 17.75
CA PHE A 164 -15.63 32.51 17.09
C PHE A 164 -15.76 32.47 15.55
N LYS A 165 -14.88 33.23 14.87
CA LYS A 165 -14.69 33.14 13.42
C LYS A 165 -13.86 31.90 13.09
N VAL A 166 -14.52 30.90 12.51
CA VAL A 166 -13.92 29.62 12.09
C VAL A 166 -13.54 29.71 10.61
N ASP A 167 -12.33 29.28 10.26
CA ASP A 167 -11.87 29.29 8.87
C ASP A 167 -12.71 28.35 8.00
N ARG A 168 -13.01 28.79 6.77
CA ARG A 168 -13.86 28.07 5.82
C ARG A 168 -12.97 27.12 5.01
N GLU A 169 -13.24 25.81 5.06
CA GLU A 169 -12.52 24.83 4.24
C GLU A 169 -12.55 25.21 2.76
N ARG A 170 -11.38 25.22 2.10
CA ARG A 170 -11.29 24.87 0.68
C ARG A 170 -11.56 23.37 0.58
N LYS A 171 -12.83 22.97 0.60
CA LYS A 171 -13.19 21.61 0.18
C LYS A 171 -12.83 21.48 -1.29
N LEU A 172 -11.73 20.78 -1.59
CA LEU A 172 -11.60 20.08 -2.86
C LEU A 172 -12.87 19.25 -2.99
N ALA A 173 -13.70 19.57 -3.98
CA ALA A 173 -14.93 18.87 -4.25
C ALA A 173 -14.59 17.41 -4.57
N GLY A 174 -14.62 16.55 -3.55
CA GLY A 174 -14.70 15.11 -3.74
C GLY A 174 -16.01 14.84 -4.44
N VAL A 175 -15.98 14.84 -5.77
CA VAL A 175 -17.08 14.37 -6.60
C VAL A 175 -17.29 12.92 -6.19
N LYS A 176 -18.33 12.65 -5.42
CA LYS A 176 -18.85 11.30 -5.27
C LYS A 176 -19.30 10.87 -6.67
N ALA A 177 -18.43 10.20 -7.41
CA ALA A 177 -18.74 9.61 -8.70
C ALA A 177 -19.71 8.43 -8.47
N GLY A 178 -20.98 8.76 -8.26
CA GLY A 178 -22.09 7.80 -8.18
C GLY A 178 -22.69 7.46 -9.55
N GLY A 179 -21.99 7.79 -10.65
CA GLY A 179 -22.40 7.46 -12.01
C GLY A 179 -21.74 6.19 -12.52
N HIS A 180 -22.41 5.52 -13.46
CA HIS A 180 -21.81 4.44 -14.25
C HIS A 180 -20.72 5.01 -15.17
N LEU A 181 -19.70 4.20 -15.46
CA LEU A 181 -18.64 4.58 -16.37
C LEU A 181 -19.19 4.69 -17.80
N ASN A 182 -19.09 5.88 -18.39
CA ASN A 182 -19.39 6.08 -19.81
C ASN A 182 -18.09 6.26 -20.59
N TYR A 183 -17.44 5.14 -20.95
CA TYR A 183 -16.17 5.13 -21.66
C TYR A 183 -16.13 4.00 -22.71
N PRO A 184 -15.75 4.32 -23.97
CA PRO A 184 -15.67 5.67 -24.55
C PRO A 184 -17.04 6.37 -24.55
N ALA A 185 -17.06 7.70 -24.45
CA ALA A 185 -18.31 8.46 -24.38
C ALA A 185 -19.20 8.32 -25.64
N HIS A 186 -18.57 8.00 -26.78
CA HIS A 186 -19.21 7.71 -28.06
C HIS A 186 -18.50 6.54 -28.72
N PRO A 187 -19.18 5.77 -29.59
CA PRO A 187 -18.53 4.75 -30.40
C PRO A 187 -17.34 5.33 -31.18
N LEU A 188 -16.20 4.61 -31.14
CA LEU A 188 -15.00 5.05 -31.83
C LEU A 188 -15.18 4.93 -33.33
N GLN A 189 -14.82 5.99 -34.05
CA GLN A 189 -14.80 5.99 -35.52
C GLN A 189 -13.38 5.69 -35.98
N THR A 190 -13.20 4.57 -36.65
CA THR A 190 -11.90 4.17 -37.18
C THR A 190 -11.81 4.37 -38.68
N ARG A 191 -10.58 4.53 -39.18
CA ARG A 191 -10.27 4.47 -40.60
C ARG A 191 -9.15 3.47 -40.77
N HIS A 192 -9.30 2.53 -41.70
CA HIS A 192 -8.18 1.67 -42.06
C HIS A 192 -7.04 2.54 -42.61
N THR A 193 -5.84 2.31 -42.08
CA THR A 193 -4.62 2.92 -42.59
C THR A 193 -4.12 2.10 -43.76
N ASP A 194 -3.70 2.77 -44.83
CA ASP A 194 -3.08 2.12 -45.99
C ASP A 194 -1.75 1.43 -45.61
N LYS A 195 -1.14 1.84 -44.49
CA LYS A 195 0.10 1.27 -43.95
C LYS A 195 -0.04 1.07 -42.44
N PRO A 196 -0.48 -0.11 -41.98
CA PRO A 196 -0.46 -0.44 -40.56
C PRO A 196 0.99 -0.71 -40.12
N TYR A 197 1.54 0.16 -39.29
CA TYR A 197 2.86 -0.05 -38.70
C TYR A 197 2.76 -0.99 -37.50
N ASN A 198 3.82 -1.77 -37.28
CA ASN A 198 4.03 -2.48 -36.02
C ASN A 198 4.23 -1.48 -34.88
N ILE A 199 3.70 -1.79 -33.70
CA ILE A 199 3.81 -0.97 -32.50
C ILE A 199 4.61 -1.77 -31.46
N VAL A 200 5.77 -1.25 -31.07
CA VAL A 200 6.56 -1.79 -29.95
C VAL A 200 6.43 -0.83 -28.78
N TRP A 201 5.82 -1.29 -27.69
CA TRP A 201 5.54 -0.46 -26.51
C TRP A 201 6.40 -0.91 -25.34
N LEU A 202 7.49 -0.18 -25.08
CA LEU A 202 8.40 -0.44 -23.97
C LEU A 202 8.14 0.56 -22.84
N VAL A 203 7.95 0.05 -21.63
CA VAL A 203 7.65 0.87 -20.45
C VAL A 203 8.59 0.45 -19.32
N ALA A 204 9.38 1.40 -18.82
CA ALA A 204 10.17 1.22 -17.61
C ALA A 204 9.38 1.73 -16.41
N GLU A 205 9.21 0.88 -15.39
CA GLU A 205 8.55 1.26 -14.15
C GLU A 205 9.44 2.19 -13.31
N SER A 206 8.86 3.26 -12.74
CA SER A 206 9.51 4.14 -11.74
C SER A 206 10.90 4.64 -12.14
N TRP A 207 11.07 4.97 -13.43
CA TRP A 207 12.35 5.38 -13.98
C TRP A 207 12.69 6.84 -13.67
N ARG A 208 13.96 7.07 -13.31
CA ARG A 208 14.53 8.39 -13.08
C ARG A 208 15.00 9.02 -14.40
N ALA A 209 14.34 10.09 -14.82
CA ALA A 209 14.65 10.77 -16.08
C ALA A 209 16.10 11.29 -16.17
N ASP A 210 16.71 11.70 -15.04
CA ASP A 210 18.09 12.19 -14.98
C ASP A 210 19.16 11.11 -15.23
N THR A 211 18.75 9.84 -15.27
CA THR A 211 19.65 8.71 -15.55
C THR A 211 19.83 8.42 -17.04
N LEU A 212 19.11 9.13 -17.93
CA LEU A 212 19.31 9.01 -19.39
C LEU A 212 20.61 9.70 -19.84
N THR A 213 21.74 9.10 -19.48
CA THR A 213 23.08 9.60 -19.80
C THR A 213 23.87 8.56 -20.60
N GLN A 214 24.97 9.00 -21.22
CA GLN A 214 25.87 8.12 -21.94
C GLN A 214 26.55 7.09 -21.01
N ASP A 215 26.76 7.44 -19.74
CA ASP A 215 27.45 6.59 -18.77
C ASP A 215 26.54 5.52 -18.17
N ILE A 216 25.26 5.84 -17.94
CA ILE A 216 24.31 4.93 -17.27
C ILE A 216 23.47 4.15 -18.28
N MET A 217 22.98 4.80 -19.35
CA MET A 217 22.08 4.20 -20.34
C MET A 217 22.56 4.45 -21.79
N PRO A 218 23.78 4.03 -22.17
CA PRO A 218 24.37 4.37 -23.46
C PRO A 218 23.52 3.93 -24.67
N ALA A 219 22.86 2.77 -24.59
CA ALA A 219 22.01 2.29 -25.68
C ALA A 219 20.75 3.16 -25.85
N THR A 220 20.03 3.44 -24.76
CA THR A 220 18.83 4.28 -24.77
C THR A 220 19.15 5.72 -25.11
N LYS A 221 20.31 6.23 -24.65
CA LYS A 221 20.78 7.58 -24.97
C LYS A 221 21.02 7.76 -26.46
N ARG A 222 21.72 6.81 -27.10
CA ARG A 222 21.90 6.81 -28.57
C ARG A 222 20.59 6.70 -29.32
N PHE A 223 19.65 5.89 -28.85
CA PHE A 223 18.32 5.78 -29.46
C PHE A 223 17.56 7.10 -29.37
N ALA A 224 17.57 7.76 -28.21
CA ALA A 224 16.90 9.04 -27.99
C ALA A 224 17.46 10.17 -28.88
N GLU A 225 18.74 10.11 -29.27
CA GLU A 225 19.36 11.06 -30.21
C GLU A 225 18.90 10.89 -31.66
N GLN A 226 18.35 9.71 -31.99
CA GLN A 226 17.88 9.36 -33.33
C GLN A 226 16.34 9.32 -33.41
N ALA A 227 15.65 9.69 -32.32
CA ALA A 227 14.20 9.60 -32.18
C ALA A 227 13.61 10.90 -31.60
N GLN A 228 12.28 10.94 -31.48
CA GLN A 228 11.61 12.03 -30.79
C GLN A 228 11.79 11.86 -29.27
N HIS A 229 12.54 12.78 -28.66
CA HIS A 229 12.80 12.77 -27.23
C HIS A 229 12.07 13.93 -26.53
N PHE A 230 11.12 13.60 -25.66
CA PHE A 230 10.31 14.57 -24.92
C PHE A 230 10.91 14.83 -23.53
N THR A 231 11.54 15.98 -23.34
CA THR A 231 12.18 16.38 -22.06
C THR A 231 11.21 16.94 -21.03
N ASN A 232 9.99 17.29 -21.45
CA ASN A 232 8.90 17.75 -20.59
C ASN A 232 7.73 16.75 -20.62
N HIS A 233 8.03 15.47 -20.38
CA HIS A 233 7.05 14.40 -20.35
C HIS A 233 6.73 14.01 -18.90
N TYR A 234 5.45 14.13 -18.52
CA TYR A 234 4.97 13.79 -17.19
C TYR A 234 4.03 12.59 -17.26
N SER A 235 4.25 11.62 -16.38
CA SER A 235 3.28 10.55 -16.12
C SER A 235 1.96 11.15 -15.63
N GLY A 236 0.82 10.55 -16.01
CA GLY A 236 -0.49 10.97 -15.51
C GLY A 236 -0.74 10.67 -14.02
N GLY A 237 0.25 10.09 -13.33
CA GLY A 237 0.28 9.96 -11.88
C GLY A 237 1.67 9.63 -11.33
N ASN A 238 1.84 9.81 -10.03
CA ASN A 238 3.09 9.56 -9.30
C ASN A 238 3.30 8.10 -8.87
N GLY A 239 2.47 7.17 -9.36
CA GLY A 239 2.60 5.74 -9.10
C GLY A 239 2.20 4.91 -10.31
N THR A 240 2.79 3.71 -10.42
CA THR A 240 2.68 2.80 -11.58
C THR A 240 1.24 2.55 -12.00
N ARG A 241 0.33 2.28 -11.06
CA ARG A 241 -1.11 2.08 -11.33
C ARG A 241 -1.70 3.21 -12.16
N ILE A 242 -1.53 4.45 -11.71
CA ILE A 242 -2.15 5.61 -12.35
C ILE A 242 -1.37 6.01 -13.61
N GLY A 243 -0.04 5.94 -13.58
CA GLY A 243 0.80 6.23 -14.74
C GLY A 243 0.44 5.33 -15.94
N VAL A 244 0.44 4.02 -15.74
CA VAL A 244 0.10 3.05 -16.79
C VAL A 244 -1.38 3.17 -17.20
N PHE A 245 -2.30 3.36 -16.25
CA PHE A 245 -3.72 3.57 -16.55
C PHE A 245 -3.95 4.76 -17.47
N THR A 246 -3.43 5.93 -17.12
CA THR A 246 -3.58 7.14 -17.93
C THR A 246 -2.89 7.02 -19.28
N MET A 247 -1.75 6.34 -19.35
CA MET A 247 -1.00 6.06 -20.59
C MET A 247 -1.83 5.25 -21.59
N PHE A 248 -2.58 4.23 -21.15
CA PHE A 248 -3.40 3.41 -22.04
C PHE A 248 -4.81 3.96 -22.29
N THR A 249 -5.41 4.64 -21.31
CA THR A 249 -6.81 5.11 -21.39
C THR A 249 -6.95 6.56 -21.83
N GLY A 250 -5.91 7.37 -21.69
CA GLY A 250 -5.93 8.80 -22.01
C GLY A 250 -6.80 9.66 -21.08
N ILE A 251 -7.33 9.12 -19.99
CA ILE A 251 -8.20 9.84 -19.04
C ILE A 251 -7.56 9.92 -17.64
N PRO A 252 -8.03 10.83 -16.76
CA PRO A 252 -7.45 11.01 -15.43
C PRO A 252 -7.51 9.75 -14.56
N GLY A 253 -6.47 9.55 -13.73
CA GLY A 253 -6.35 8.42 -12.81
C GLY A 253 -7.51 8.22 -11.83
N THR A 254 -8.28 9.28 -11.57
CA THR A 254 -9.47 9.23 -10.71
C THR A 254 -10.57 8.30 -11.24
N TYR A 255 -10.51 7.88 -12.51
CA TYR A 255 -11.45 6.92 -13.10
C TYR A 255 -11.04 5.46 -12.90
N TRP A 256 -9.88 5.17 -12.30
CA TRP A 256 -9.39 3.80 -12.08
C TRP A 256 -10.44 2.90 -11.41
N ASP A 257 -11.02 3.35 -10.30
CA ASP A 257 -11.99 2.54 -9.53
C ASP A 257 -13.26 2.23 -10.34
N ALA A 258 -13.67 3.14 -11.23
CA ALA A 258 -14.82 2.91 -12.12
C ALA A 258 -14.50 1.85 -13.17
N PHE A 259 -13.30 1.87 -13.77
CA PHE A 259 -12.84 0.84 -14.70
C PHE A 259 -12.73 -0.52 -14.02
N LEU A 260 -12.19 -0.55 -12.80
CA LEU A 260 -12.02 -1.78 -12.03
C LEU A 260 -13.38 -2.40 -11.66
N LYS A 261 -14.34 -1.57 -11.25
CA LYS A 261 -15.70 -2.01 -10.91
C LYS A 261 -16.46 -2.56 -12.10
N GLU A 262 -16.30 -1.95 -13.27
CA GLU A 262 -17.04 -2.32 -14.48
C GLU A 262 -16.28 -3.29 -15.40
N HIS A 263 -15.08 -3.71 -15.03
CA HIS A 263 -14.19 -4.54 -15.86
C HIS A 263 -14.03 -3.99 -17.28
N ARG A 264 -13.86 -2.67 -17.38
CA ARG A 264 -13.67 -1.96 -18.65
C ARG A 264 -12.19 -1.88 -18.99
N GLY A 265 -11.85 -2.10 -20.27
CA GLY A 265 -10.47 -2.04 -20.77
C GLY A 265 -10.20 -0.80 -21.60
N ALA A 266 -8.92 -0.66 -21.95
CA ALA A 266 -8.45 0.51 -22.66
C ALA A 266 -8.91 0.47 -24.12
N ALA A 267 -9.59 1.53 -24.54
CA ALA A 267 -10.17 1.61 -25.89
C ALA A 267 -9.13 1.50 -27.01
N ILE A 268 -7.86 1.86 -26.76
CA ILE A 268 -6.78 1.61 -27.73
C ILE A 268 -6.61 0.12 -28.05
N ILE A 269 -6.81 -0.77 -27.07
CA ILE A 269 -6.74 -2.22 -27.26
C ILE A 269 -7.93 -2.70 -28.10
N ASP A 270 -9.12 -2.13 -27.87
CA ASP A 270 -10.31 -2.44 -28.68
C ASP A 270 -10.05 -2.10 -30.16
N ILE A 271 -9.47 -0.92 -30.42
CA ILE A 271 -9.12 -0.52 -31.80
C ILE A 271 -8.05 -1.43 -32.41
N LEU A 272 -7.00 -1.79 -31.67
CA LEU A 272 -5.97 -2.69 -32.19
C LEU A 272 -6.56 -4.06 -32.55
N LYS A 273 -7.51 -4.57 -31.77
CA LYS A 273 -8.23 -5.82 -32.10
C LYS A 273 -9.11 -5.67 -33.33
N ASP A 274 -9.90 -4.60 -33.41
CA ASP A 274 -10.76 -4.34 -34.56
C ASP A 274 -9.95 -4.24 -35.86
N HIS A 275 -8.71 -3.73 -35.76
CA HIS A 275 -7.75 -3.65 -36.86
C HIS A 275 -6.88 -4.92 -37.03
N GLN A 276 -7.21 -6.01 -36.33
CA GLN A 276 -6.57 -7.32 -36.43
C GLN A 276 -5.06 -7.32 -36.12
N TYR A 277 -4.61 -6.46 -35.20
CA TYR A 277 -3.23 -6.49 -34.73
C TYR A 277 -2.96 -7.78 -33.93
N GLN A 278 -1.85 -8.47 -34.25
CA GLN A 278 -1.28 -9.50 -33.40
C GLN A 278 -0.64 -8.82 -32.19
N MET A 279 -1.14 -9.13 -30.98
CA MET A 279 -0.68 -8.51 -29.74
C MET A 279 -0.14 -9.55 -28.77
N SER A 280 0.92 -9.16 -28.09
CA SER A 280 1.55 -9.94 -27.02
C SER A 280 2.06 -8.97 -25.96
N PHE A 281 1.78 -9.23 -24.69
CA PHE A 281 2.07 -8.33 -23.56
C PHE A 281 2.94 -9.05 -22.53
N TYR A 282 3.99 -8.38 -22.06
CA TYR A 282 4.96 -8.96 -21.14
C TYR A 282 5.12 -8.09 -19.89
N THR A 283 5.22 -8.70 -18.71
CA THR A 283 5.52 -8.01 -17.45
C THR A 283 6.51 -8.80 -16.59
N SER A 284 7.41 -8.09 -15.93
CA SER A 284 8.35 -8.66 -14.96
C SER A 284 7.78 -8.71 -13.54
N ALA A 285 6.67 -8.00 -13.30
CA ALA A 285 5.90 -8.05 -12.06
C ALA A 285 4.71 -9.01 -12.25
N ALA A 286 3.48 -8.52 -12.10
CA ALA A 286 2.26 -9.27 -12.33
C ALA A 286 1.20 -8.39 -12.99
N PHE A 287 0.35 -8.96 -13.85
CA PHE A 287 -0.81 -8.23 -14.40
C PHE A 287 -1.92 -8.04 -13.36
N THR A 288 -1.91 -8.84 -12.30
CA THR A 288 -2.89 -8.81 -11.21
C THR A 288 -2.64 -7.72 -10.18
N TYR A 289 -1.42 -7.16 -10.15
CA TYR A 289 -1.08 -6.05 -9.26
C TYR A 289 -0.14 -5.00 -9.91
N PRO A 290 -0.59 -3.75 -10.09
CA PRO A 290 -1.99 -3.31 -9.99
C PRO A 290 -2.93 -4.15 -10.86
N GLU A 291 -4.24 -4.09 -10.60
CA GLU A 291 -5.28 -4.91 -11.22
C GLU A 291 -5.50 -4.57 -12.72
N PHE A 292 -4.43 -4.61 -13.52
CA PHE A 292 -4.39 -4.29 -14.94
C PHE A 292 -5.12 -5.34 -15.76
N ASP A 293 -5.07 -6.61 -15.35
CA ASP A 293 -5.86 -7.72 -15.89
C ASP A 293 -7.39 -7.51 -15.76
N LYS A 294 -7.82 -6.69 -14.80
CA LYS A 294 -9.24 -6.36 -14.56
C LYS A 294 -9.62 -4.95 -15.01
N THR A 295 -8.66 -4.17 -15.49
CA THR A 295 -8.86 -2.81 -15.99
C THR A 295 -8.34 -2.74 -17.42
N ILE A 296 -7.17 -2.14 -17.66
CA ILE A 296 -6.55 -1.88 -18.96
C ILE A 296 -6.66 -3.08 -19.90
N PHE A 297 -6.27 -4.26 -19.42
CA PHE A 297 -6.20 -5.51 -20.17
C PHE A 297 -7.41 -6.44 -19.95
N SER A 298 -8.52 -5.95 -19.37
CA SER A 298 -9.71 -6.76 -19.05
C SER A 298 -10.33 -7.47 -20.25
N GLN A 299 -10.21 -6.91 -21.46
CA GLN A 299 -10.66 -7.58 -22.68
C GLN A 299 -9.57 -8.45 -23.33
N VAL A 300 -8.31 -8.41 -22.89
CA VAL A 300 -7.19 -9.15 -23.52
C VAL A 300 -7.25 -10.64 -23.12
N PRO A 301 -7.17 -11.58 -24.09
CA PRO A 301 -7.05 -13.01 -23.79
C PRO A 301 -5.85 -13.31 -22.89
N LYS A 302 -6.01 -14.21 -21.93
CA LYS A 302 -4.95 -14.53 -20.96
C LYS A 302 -3.70 -15.07 -21.62
N GLU A 303 -3.85 -15.73 -22.76
CA GLU A 303 -2.78 -16.32 -23.56
C GLU A 303 -1.84 -15.26 -24.14
N GLN A 304 -2.30 -14.01 -24.24
CA GLN A 304 -1.49 -12.87 -24.68
C GLN A 304 -0.86 -12.10 -23.50
N LEU A 305 -1.18 -12.46 -22.25
CA LEU A 305 -0.66 -11.82 -21.04
C LEU A 305 0.43 -12.70 -20.43
N HIS A 306 1.68 -12.40 -20.76
CA HIS A 306 2.85 -13.16 -20.32
C HIS A 306 3.48 -12.55 -19.06
N GLN A 307 3.45 -13.31 -17.98
CA GLN A 307 4.16 -12.99 -16.73
C GLN A 307 5.04 -14.17 -16.32
N ILE A 308 6.19 -13.88 -15.71
CA ILE A 308 7.14 -14.91 -15.26
C ILE A 308 6.93 -15.16 -13.76
N ASP A 309 6.20 -16.23 -13.46
CA ASP A 309 5.92 -16.70 -12.10
C ASP A 309 7.04 -17.62 -11.56
N ALA A 310 8.28 -17.14 -11.65
CA ALA A 310 9.46 -17.81 -11.12
C ALA A 310 10.14 -16.95 -10.03
N PRO A 311 10.79 -17.57 -9.03
CA PRO A 311 11.56 -16.88 -7.98
C PRO A 311 12.87 -16.34 -8.55
N MET A 312 12.76 -15.31 -9.38
CA MET A 312 13.86 -14.66 -10.10
C MET A 312 13.88 -13.18 -9.79
N GLU A 313 15.07 -12.58 -9.85
CA GLU A 313 15.24 -11.14 -9.72
C GLU A 313 14.57 -10.40 -10.88
N GLY A 314 14.07 -9.19 -10.63
CA GLY A 314 13.32 -8.41 -11.64
C GLY A 314 14.08 -8.23 -12.95
N TRP A 315 15.38 -7.92 -12.88
CA TRP A 315 16.23 -7.73 -14.07
C TRP A 315 16.40 -9.03 -14.89
N GLN A 316 16.32 -10.20 -14.26
CA GLN A 316 16.40 -11.48 -14.97
C GLN A 316 15.10 -11.73 -15.73
N LYS A 317 13.95 -11.41 -15.10
CA LYS A 317 12.65 -11.45 -15.75
C LYS A 317 12.59 -10.46 -16.92
N ASP A 318 13.14 -9.26 -16.77
CA ASP A 318 13.24 -8.28 -17.87
C ASP A 318 13.97 -8.86 -19.08
N ARG A 319 15.13 -9.50 -18.88
CA ARG A 319 15.90 -10.13 -19.97
C ARG A 319 15.14 -11.25 -20.66
N LEU A 320 14.46 -12.10 -19.90
CA LEU A 320 13.64 -13.19 -20.46
C LEU A 320 12.42 -12.66 -21.22
N ASN A 321 11.73 -11.67 -20.68
CA ASN A 321 10.60 -11.02 -21.35
C ASN A 321 11.03 -10.38 -22.67
N VAL A 322 12.19 -9.71 -22.71
CA VAL A 322 12.76 -9.18 -23.96
C VAL A 322 13.07 -10.30 -24.95
N GLN A 323 13.63 -11.43 -24.49
CA GLN A 323 13.88 -12.58 -25.34
C GLN A 323 12.57 -13.13 -25.95
N HIS A 324 11.55 -13.39 -25.12
CA HIS A 324 10.25 -13.88 -25.61
C HIS A 324 9.56 -12.88 -26.55
N MET A 325 9.71 -11.58 -26.31
CA MET A 325 9.20 -10.55 -27.21
C MET A 325 9.89 -10.58 -28.58
N LEU A 326 11.22 -10.80 -28.62
CA LEU A 326 11.96 -10.96 -29.87
C LEU A 326 11.55 -12.24 -30.60
N GLU A 327 11.40 -13.36 -29.89
CA GLU A 327 10.91 -14.62 -30.45
C GLU A 327 9.50 -14.48 -31.03
N PHE A 328 8.60 -13.76 -30.36
CA PHE A 328 7.29 -13.42 -30.89
C PHE A 328 7.39 -12.61 -32.19
N ILE A 329 8.25 -11.59 -32.23
CA ILE A 329 8.46 -10.76 -33.44
C ILE A 329 8.97 -11.62 -34.61
N ASP A 330 9.92 -12.52 -34.34
CA ASP A 330 10.56 -13.35 -35.37
C ASP A 330 9.63 -14.46 -35.90
N SER A 331 8.68 -14.94 -35.08
CA SER A 331 7.78 -16.05 -35.42
C SER A 331 6.36 -15.65 -35.79
N ARG A 332 6.00 -14.36 -35.72
CA ARG A 332 4.60 -13.90 -35.91
C ARG A 332 3.98 -14.21 -37.28
N ASP A 333 4.83 -14.30 -38.31
CA ASP A 333 4.46 -14.50 -39.72
C ASP A 333 4.76 -15.93 -40.20
N ALA A 334 5.26 -16.79 -39.31
CA ALA A 334 5.78 -18.13 -39.62
C ALA A 334 4.70 -19.23 -39.69
#